data_AF-A5ING0-F1
#
_entry.id   AF-A5ING0-F1
#
_cell.length_a   1.000
_cell.length_b   1.000
_cell.length_c   1.000
_cell.angle_alpha   90.00
_cell.angle_beta   90.00
_cell.angle_gamma   90.00
#
_symmetry.space_group_name_H-M   'P 1'
#
loop_
_entity.id
_entity.type
_entity.pdbx_description
1 polymer ?
#
loop_
_entity_poly.entity_id
_entity_poly.type
_entity_poly.pdbx_seq_one_letter_code
_entity_poly.pdbx_strand_id
1 'polypeptide(L)'
;MRKTYEVIRAILRKTGPILKTKLLKLLFLVDYYAIKKIGKQITDLDYKKYFYGPYDKNFELVLNKMYVEGLIHTEEHIIEPGPFETGKINLSNEEKEILDEVLQKYGEMTLNEVLEEIYKLDEIKKYSLHSRIGSEKFEKNRNRPLVM
;
A
#
# COMPACT_ATOMS: atom_id res chain seq x y z
N MET A 1 12.07 -10.18 -5.67
CA MET A 1 11.42 -8.86 -5.88
C MET A 1 10.59 -8.56 -4.64
N ARG A 2 10.62 -7.32 -4.12
CA ARG A 2 9.88 -6.95 -2.89
C ARG A 2 8.36 -6.98 -3.18
N LYS A 3 7.53 -7.49 -2.28
CA LYS A 3 6.07 -7.57 -2.51
C LYS A 3 5.45 -6.18 -2.74
N THR A 4 6.00 -5.14 -2.13
CA THR A 4 5.60 -3.74 -2.39
C THR A 4 5.69 -3.36 -3.87
N TYR A 5 6.70 -3.85 -4.62
CA TYR A 5 6.82 -3.55 -6.05
C TYR A 5 5.68 -4.17 -6.84
N GLU A 6 5.32 -5.42 -6.52
CA GLU A 6 4.23 -6.13 -7.18
C GLU A 6 2.89 -5.42 -6.99
N VAL A 7 2.62 -4.93 -5.77
CA VAL A 7 1.40 -4.18 -5.47
C VAL A 7 1.39 -2.83 -6.20
N ILE A 8 2.49 -2.07 -6.19
CA ILE A 8 2.59 -0.79 -6.92
C ILE A 8 2.36 -1.00 -8.41
N ARG A 9 3.04 -1.96 -9.02
CA ARG A 9 2.89 -2.27 -10.45
C ARG A 9 1.45 -2.70 -10.77
N ALA A 10 0.83 -3.51 -9.92
CA ALA A 10 -0.55 -3.94 -10.11
C ALA A 10 -1.55 -2.77 -10.03
N ILE A 11 -1.33 -1.82 -9.11
CA ILE A 11 -2.13 -0.59 -9.04
C ILE A 11 -1.94 0.23 -10.31
N LEU A 12 -0.71 0.55 -10.69
CA LEU A 12 -0.40 1.38 -11.87
C LEU A 12 -0.97 0.79 -13.17
N ARG A 13 -0.96 -0.54 -13.33
CA ARG A 13 -1.56 -1.21 -14.49
C ARG A 13 -3.08 -1.04 -14.59
N LYS A 14 -3.76 -0.84 -13.45
CA LYS A 14 -5.21 -0.74 -13.37
C LYS A 14 -5.68 0.72 -13.34
N THR A 15 -4.92 1.62 -12.73
CA THR A 15 -5.28 3.03 -12.59
C THR A 15 -4.64 3.94 -13.62
N GLY A 16 -3.55 3.50 -14.26
CA GLY A 16 -2.67 4.40 -15.01
C GLY A 16 -1.91 5.36 -14.08
N PRO A 17 -1.44 6.50 -14.60
CA PRO A 17 -0.72 7.52 -13.85
C PRO A 17 -1.50 7.99 -12.62
N ILE A 18 -0.82 8.09 -11.47
CA ILE A 18 -1.46 8.41 -10.20
C ILE A 18 -0.57 9.29 -9.33
N LEU A 19 -1.17 10.23 -8.58
CA LEU A 19 -0.44 11.00 -7.58
C LEU A 19 0.19 10.08 -6.53
N LYS A 20 1.48 10.31 -6.26
CA LYS A 20 2.27 9.59 -5.25
C LYS A 20 1.57 9.48 -3.89
N THR A 21 0.93 10.56 -3.46
CA THR A 21 0.19 10.62 -2.20
C THR A 21 -1.04 9.71 -2.22
N LYS A 22 -1.79 9.67 -3.34
CA LYS A 22 -2.94 8.76 -3.52
C LYS A 22 -2.50 7.31 -3.60
N LEU A 23 -1.41 7.01 -4.32
CA LEU A 23 -0.81 5.67 -4.36
C LEU A 23 -0.51 5.14 -2.96
N LEU A 24 0.11 5.95 -2.09
CA LEU A 24 0.41 5.53 -0.71
C LEU A 24 -0.86 5.20 0.10
N LYS A 25 -1.97 5.92 -0.13
CA LYS A 25 -3.25 5.64 0.55
C LYS A 25 -3.90 4.37 0.05
N LEU A 26 -3.84 4.11 -1.26
CA LEU A 26 -4.32 2.85 -1.83
C LEU A 26 -3.49 1.67 -1.33
N LEU A 27 -2.16 1.80 -1.25
CA LEU A 27 -1.30 0.77 -0.66
C LEU A 27 -1.69 0.47 0.79
N PHE A 28 -1.93 1.50 1.60
CA PHE A 28 -2.41 1.34 2.97
C PHE A 28 -3.74 0.58 3.02
N LEU A 29 -4.71 0.91 2.16
CA LEU A 29 -6.00 0.24 2.11
C LEU A 29 -5.86 -1.22 1.68
N VAL A 30 -5.02 -1.53 0.68
CA VAL A 30 -4.71 -2.91 0.29
C VAL A 30 -4.23 -3.72 1.49
N ASP A 31 -3.27 -3.19 2.24
CA ASP A 31 -2.72 -3.87 3.41
C ASP A 31 -3.71 -3.97 4.57
N TYR A 32 -4.51 -2.92 4.80
CA TYR A 32 -5.56 -2.91 5.81
C TYR A 32 -6.60 -4.01 5.54
N TYR A 33 -7.09 -4.12 4.31
CA TYR A 33 -8.05 -5.16 3.92
C TYR A 33 -7.41 -6.55 3.90
N ALA A 34 -6.14 -6.67 3.51
CA ALA A 34 -5.41 -7.94 3.57
C ALA A 34 -5.28 -8.47 5.00
N ILE A 35 -4.93 -7.61 5.96
CA ILE A 35 -4.87 -8.00 7.36
C ILE A 35 -6.24 -8.46 7.87
N LYS A 36 -7.32 -7.81 7.43
CA LYS A 36 -8.69 -8.20 7.81
C LYS A 36 -9.13 -9.54 7.20
N LYS A 37 -8.77 -9.82 5.95
CA LYS A 37 -9.26 -10.99 5.20
C LYS A 37 -8.36 -12.21 5.32
N ILE A 38 -7.05 -12.03 5.21
CA ILE A 38 -6.05 -13.11 5.18
C ILE A 38 -5.08 -13.06 6.38
N GLY A 39 -5.29 -12.14 7.32
CA GLY A 39 -4.54 -12.09 8.58
C GLY A 39 -3.09 -11.58 8.45
N LYS A 40 -2.66 -11.17 7.25
CA LYS A 40 -1.31 -10.69 6.98
C LYS A 40 -1.31 -9.49 6.03
N GLN A 41 -0.29 -8.65 6.20
CA GLN A 41 0.04 -7.56 5.29
C GLN A 41 0.62 -8.13 3.98
N ILE A 42 0.41 -7.45 2.85
CA ILE A 42 0.97 -7.84 1.55
C ILE A 42 2.29 -7.11 1.31
N THR A 43 2.32 -5.79 1.53
CA THR A 43 3.52 -4.99 1.31
C THR A 43 4.47 -5.05 2.52
N ASP A 44 5.72 -4.62 2.29
CA ASP A 44 6.74 -4.52 3.35
C ASP A 44 6.74 -3.13 4.03
N LEU A 45 5.66 -2.35 3.89
CA LEU A 45 5.58 -0.97 4.39
C LEU A 45 5.26 -0.91 5.91
N ASP A 46 5.84 0.06 6.60
CA ASP A 46 5.63 0.33 8.02
C ASP A 46 4.85 1.64 8.22
N TYR A 47 3.51 1.53 8.20
CA TYR A 47 2.62 2.67 8.30
C TYR A 47 2.58 3.26 9.72
N LYS A 48 2.77 4.58 9.78
CA LYS A 48 2.51 5.40 10.96
C LYS A 48 1.37 6.36 10.69
N LYS A 49 0.57 6.66 11.71
CA LYS A 49 -0.45 7.70 11.61
C LYS A 49 0.22 9.07 11.54
N TYR A 50 -0.06 9.84 10.50
CA TYR A 50 0.37 11.23 10.36
C TYR A 50 -0.84 12.15 10.16
N PHE A 51 -0.62 13.46 10.17
CA PHE A 51 -1.66 14.49 10.02
C PHE A 51 -2.51 14.32 8.75
N TYR A 52 -1.92 13.77 7.69
CA TYR A 52 -2.57 13.53 6.39
C TYR A 52 -2.77 12.03 6.13
N GLY A 53 -3.08 11.28 7.18
CA GLY A 53 -3.32 9.83 7.13
C GLY A 53 -2.06 8.97 7.22
N PRO A 54 -2.17 7.66 6.94
CA PRO A 54 -1.07 6.70 7.07
C PRO A 54 0.11 7.03 6.16
N TYR A 55 1.34 6.95 6.69
CA TYR A 55 2.57 7.25 5.96
C TYR A 55 3.70 6.29 6.37
N ASP A 56 4.54 5.93 5.40
CA ASP A 56 5.79 5.19 5.64
C ASP A 56 6.97 6.03 5.12
N LYS A 57 7.98 6.23 6.00
CA LYS A 57 9.24 6.91 5.69
C LYS A 57 10.06 6.25 4.57
N ASN A 58 9.91 4.96 4.38
CA ASN A 58 10.65 4.18 3.39
C ASN A 58 9.97 4.20 2.01
N PHE A 59 8.76 4.75 1.89
CA PHE A 59 8.02 4.76 0.63
C PHE A 59 8.79 5.48 -0.49
N GLU A 60 9.40 6.63 -0.20
CA GLU A 60 10.25 7.35 -1.17
C GLU A 60 11.44 6.52 -1.62
N LEU A 61 12.07 5.78 -0.70
CA LEU A 61 13.18 4.88 -1.04
C LEU A 61 12.73 3.73 -1.95
N VAL A 62 11.52 3.21 -1.75
CA VAL A 62 10.92 2.18 -2.61
C VAL A 62 10.75 2.72 -4.03
N LEU A 63 10.13 3.90 -4.17
CA LEU A 63 9.91 4.55 -5.47
C LEU A 63 11.22 4.88 -6.17
N ASN A 64 12.19 5.48 -5.48
CA ASN A 64 13.49 5.82 -6.06
C ASN A 64 14.21 4.59 -6.64
N LYS A 65 14.14 3.46 -5.95
CA LYS A 65 14.72 2.21 -6.47
C LYS A 65 13.96 1.69 -7.70
N MET A 66 12.63 1.71 -7.67
CA MET A 66 11.83 1.32 -8.85
C MET A 66 12.10 2.23 -10.06
N TYR A 67 12.32 3.53 -9.83
CA TYR A 67 12.69 4.49 -10.87
C TYR A 67 14.07 4.17 -11.46
N VAL A 68 15.08 3.92 -10.62
CA VAL A 68 16.42 3.52 -11.08
C VAL A 68 16.39 2.19 -11.85
N GLU A 69 15.53 1.26 -11.45
CA GLU A 69 15.29 0.00 -12.17
C GLU A 69 14.42 0.18 -13.43
N GLY A 70 13.94 1.40 -13.72
CA GLY A 70 13.10 1.75 -14.86
C GLY A 70 11.70 1.10 -14.84
N LEU A 71 11.25 0.63 -13.68
CA LEU A 71 9.92 0.04 -13.48
C LEU A 71 8.82 1.10 -13.38
N ILE A 72 9.17 2.32 -12.96
CA ILE A 72 8.27 3.47 -12.90
C ILE A 72 8.94 4.70 -13.49
N HIS A 73 8.14 5.64 -13.96
CA HIS A 73 8.56 7.02 -14.18
C HIS A 73 7.88 7.93 -13.14
N THR A 74 8.52 9.06 -12.85
CA THR A 74 8.01 10.02 -11.88
C THR A 74 8.21 11.45 -12.37
N GLU A 75 7.11 12.19 -12.56
CA GLU A 75 7.11 13.60 -12.97
C GLU A 75 6.08 14.36 -12.13
N GLU A 76 6.44 15.52 -11.58
CA GLU A 76 5.53 16.37 -10.77
C GLU A 76 4.69 15.62 -9.70
N HIS A 77 5.31 14.66 -9.02
CA HIS A 77 4.66 13.76 -8.04
C HIS A 77 3.65 12.76 -8.60
N ILE A 78 3.47 12.68 -9.91
CA ILE A 78 2.75 11.60 -10.59
C ILE A 78 3.68 10.41 -10.74
N ILE A 79 3.16 9.22 -10.48
CA ILE A 79 3.83 7.94 -10.67
C ILE A 79 3.12 7.23 -11.81
N GLU A 80 3.89 6.75 -12.78
CA GLU A 80 3.36 6.02 -13.93
C GLU A 80 4.27 4.82 -14.29
N PRO A 81 3.79 3.86 -15.10
CA PRO A 81 4.61 2.75 -15.58
C PRO A 81 5.87 3.24 -16.31
N GLY A 82 7.02 2.66 -15.96
CA GLY A 82 8.29 2.93 -16.64
C GLY A 82 8.50 2.07 -17.88
N PRO A 83 9.52 2.36 -18.70
CA PRO A 83 9.79 1.65 -19.95
C PRO A 83 10.14 0.16 -19.75
N PHE A 84 10.61 -0.21 -18.55
CA PHE A 84 10.91 -1.60 -18.20
C PHE A 84 9.84 -2.24 -17.33
N GLU A 85 8.69 -1.59 -17.14
CA GLU A 85 7.51 -2.18 -16.50
C GLU A 85 6.96 -3.32 -17.37
N THR A 86 7.54 -4.50 -17.20
CA THR A 86 7.25 -5.69 -18.01
C THR A 86 7.21 -6.93 -17.12
N GLY A 87 6.52 -7.98 -17.56
CA GLY A 87 6.45 -9.25 -16.85
C GLY A 87 5.20 -9.43 -15.98
N LYS A 88 5.11 -10.61 -15.38
CA LYS A 88 3.93 -11.03 -14.60
C LYS A 88 3.98 -10.43 -13.20
N ILE A 89 2.81 -10.05 -12.68
CA ILE A 89 2.65 -9.63 -11.29
C ILE A 89 2.66 -10.88 -10.40
N ASN A 90 3.55 -10.91 -9.42
CA ASN A 90 3.72 -12.03 -8.48
C ASN A 90 2.90 -11.84 -7.19
N LEU A 91 1.58 -11.78 -7.35
CA LEU A 91 0.59 -11.79 -6.27
C LEU A 91 -0.23 -13.08 -6.32
N SER A 92 -0.58 -13.64 -5.15
CA SER A 92 -1.52 -14.76 -5.06
C SER A 92 -2.91 -14.34 -5.54
N ASN A 93 -3.82 -15.30 -5.73
CA ASN A 93 -5.18 -14.98 -6.17
C ASN A 93 -5.91 -14.16 -5.09
N GLU A 94 -5.77 -14.52 -3.82
CA GLU A 94 -6.36 -13.78 -2.70
C GLU A 94 -5.80 -12.36 -2.60
N GLU A 95 -4.48 -12.18 -2.79
CA GLU A 95 -3.84 -10.87 -2.81
C GLU A 95 -4.36 -9.98 -3.96
N LYS A 96 -4.60 -10.57 -5.14
CA LYS A 96 -5.19 -9.87 -6.29
C LYS A 96 -6.65 -9.50 -6.05
N GLU A 97 -7.45 -10.40 -5.50
CA GLU A 97 -8.86 -10.14 -5.17
C GLU A 97 -9.00 -8.99 -4.16
N ILE A 98 -8.13 -8.95 -3.13
CA ILE A 98 -8.08 -7.84 -2.17
C ILE A 98 -7.74 -6.53 -2.87
N LEU A 99 -6.71 -6.54 -3.72
CA LEU A 99 -6.31 -5.37 -4.49
C LEU A 99 -7.43 -4.87 -5.39
N ASP A 100 -8.11 -5.78 -6.09
CA ASP A 100 -9.19 -5.47 -7.02
C ASP A 100 -10.40 -4.89 -6.30
N GLU A 101 -10.78 -5.43 -5.14
CA GLU A 101 -11.84 -4.84 -4.31
C GLU A 101 -11.48 -3.43 -3.83
N VAL A 102 -10.24 -3.21 -3.40
CA VAL A 102 -9.77 -1.89 -2.97
C VAL A 102 -9.81 -0.90 -4.14
N LEU A 103 -9.36 -1.29 -5.32
CA LEU A 103 -9.39 -0.41 -6.49
C LEU A 103 -10.81 -0.17 -7.01
N GLN A 104 -11.68 -1.18 -6.98
CA GLN A 104 -13.09 -1.01 -7.33
C GLN A 104 -13.78 0.00 -6.39
N LYS A 105 -13.43 -0.02 -5.10
CA LYS A 105 -14.07 0.84 -4.09
C LYS A 105 -13.46 2.23 -4.01
N TYR A 106 -12.13 2.36 -4.14
CA TYR A 106 -11.39 3.58 -3.83
C TYR A 106 -10.55 4.12 -5.00
N GLY A 107 -10.41 3.37 -6.08
CA GLY A 107 -9.53 3.71 -7.20
C GLY A 107 -9.92 5.01 -7.91
N GLU A 108 -11.21 5.21 -8.14
CA GLU A 108 -11.75 6.41 -8.81
C GLU A 108 -11.95 7.61 -7.88
N MET A 109 -11.90 7.40 -6.56
CA MET A 109 -12.04 8.49 -5.58
C MET A 109 -10.87 9.47 -5.66
N THR A 110 -11.13 10.74 -5.41
CA THR A 110 -10.12 11.76 -5.17
C THR A 110 -9.32 11.44 -3.90
N LEU A 111 -8.14 12.05 -3.75
CA LEU A 111 -7.32 11.85 -2.55
C LEU A 111 -8.09 12.21 -1.26
N ASN A 112 -8.91 13.28 -1.30
CA ASN A 112 -9.67 13.72 -0.13
C ASN A 112 -10.76 12.72 0.25
N GLU A 113 -11.52 12.19 -0.72
CA GLU A 113 -12.52 11.15 -0.48
C GLU A 113 -11.88 9.87 0.09
N VAL A 114 -10.72 9.45 -0.44
CA VAL A 114 -9.96 8.32 0.12
C VAL A 114 -9.55 8.59 1.57
N LEU A 115 -9.10 9.81 1.88
CA LEU A 115 -8.72 10.18 3.24
C LEU A 115 -9.91 10.16 4.21
N GLU A 116 -11.06 10.69 3.79
CA GLU A 116 -12.29 10.65 4.59
C GLU A 116 -12.69 9.20 4.93
N GLU A 117 -12.61 8.30 3.95
CA GLU A 117 -12.87 6.88 4.17
C GLU A 117 -11.85 6.23 5.13
N ILE A 118 -10.57 6.57 5.01
CA ILE A 118 -9.54 6.09 5.93
C ILE A 118 -9.80 6.57 7.37
N TYR A 119 -10.25 7.81 7.56
CA TYR A 119 -10.56 8.34 8.89
C TYR A 119 -11.84 7.76 9.51
N LYS A 120 -12.74 7.18 8.71
CA LYS A 120 -13.90 6.43 9.19
C LYS A 120 -13.51 5.06 9.78
N LEU A 121 -12.34 4.52 9.45
CA LEU A 121 -11.88 3.22 9.95
C LEU A 121 -11.63 3.26 11.47
N ASP A 122 -12.31 2.39 12.21
CA ASP A 122 -12.28 2.39 13.68
C ASP A 122 -10.88 2.17 14.24
N GLU A 123 -10.05 1.37 13.58
CA GLU A 123 -8.66 1.16 13.96
C GLU A 123 -7.83 2.43 13.82
N ILE A 124 -8.09 3.29 12.82
CA ILE A 124 -7.40 4.58 12.65
C ILE A 124 -7.82 5.60 13.71
N LYS A 125 -9.08 5.56 14.15
CA LYS A 125 -9.58 6.44 15.23
C LYS A 125 -8.85 6.21 16.56
N LYS A 126 -8.45 4.95 16.82
CA LYS A 126 -7.81 4.54 18.09
C LYS A 126 -6.34 4.97 18.22
N TYR A 127 -5.66 5.22 17.11
CA TYR A 127 -4.24 5.54 17.11
C TYR A 127 -4.00 7.03 17.37
N SER A 128 -3.03 7.35 18.25
CA SER A 128 -2.53 8.71 18.40
C SER A 128 -1.64 9.10 17.21
N LEU A 129 -1.40 10.40 17.01
CA LEU A 129 -0.48 10.87 15.98
C LEU A 129 0.92 10.25 16.19
N HIS A 130 1.60 9.91 15.09
CA HIS A 130 2.90 9.23 15.02
C HIS A 130 2.95 7.79 15.55
N SER A 131 1.86 7.25 16.10
CA SER A 131 1.81 5.85 16.48
C SER A 131 1.82 4.93 15.24
N ARG A 132 2.44 3.76 15.39
CA ARG A 132 2.44 2.72 14.36
C ARG A 132 1.03 2.17 14.24
N ILE A 133 0.47 2.22 13.03
CA ILE A 133 -0.84 1.63 12.77
C ILE A 133 -0.65 0.11 12.75
N GLY A 134 -1.41 -0.59 13.60
CA GLY A 134 -1.38 -2.04 13.68
C GLY A 134 -0.61 -2.68 14.84
N SER A 135 0.04 -1.91 15.72
CA SER A 135 0.91 -2.44 16.79
C SER A 135 0.36 -3.67 17.56
N GLU A 136 -0.94 -3.76 17.86
CA GLU A 136 -1.50 -4.86 18.66
C GLU A 136 -1.75 -6.19 17.90
N LYS A 137 -1.95 -6.15 16.56
CA LYS A 137 -2.06 -7.37 15.73
C LYS A 137 -0.77 -7.71 14.98
N PHE A 138 0.11 -6.73 14.79
CA PHE A 138 1.36 -6.87 14.03
C PHE A 138 2.50 -7.45 14.89
N GLU A 139 2.36 -7.49 16.21
CA GLU A 139 3.29 -8.17 17.12
C GLU A 139 2.93 -9.64 17.35
N LYS A 140 1.64 -9.98 17.47
CA LYS A 140 1.20 -11.37 17.68
C LYS A 140 1.56 -12.33 16.55
N ASN A 141 1.75 -11.84 15.32
CA ASN A 141 2.16 -12.66 14.17
C ASN A 141 3.67 -12.66 13.89
N ARG A 142 4.48 -11.83 14.57
CA ARG A 142 5.96 -11.87 14.47
C ARG A 142 6.63 -12.69 15.57
N ASN A 143 5.93 -12.94 16.68
CA ASN A 143 6.42 -13.72 17.81
C ASN A 143 5.83 -15.15 17.90
N ARG A 144 5.34 -15.73 16.80
CA ARG A 144 5.18 -17.20 16.79
C ARG A 144 6.59 -17.79 16.65
N PRO A 145 7.07 -18.60 17.61
CA PRO A 145 8.30 -19.34 17.40
C PRO A 145 8.14 -20.17 16.13
N LEU A 146 9.21 -20.26 15.34
CA LEU A 146 9.34 -21.33 14.36
C LEU A 146 9.11 -22.62 15.14
N VAL A 147 7.96 -23.25 14.89
CA VAL A 147 7.73 -24.61 15.36
C VAL A 147 8.78 -25.45 14.64
N MET A 148 9.75 -25.97 15.40
CA MET A 148 10.76 -26.91 14.94
C MET A 148 10.14 -28.12 14.26
#